data_AF-A0A528KCX3-F1
#
_entry.id   AF-A0A528KCX3-F1
#
_cell.length_a   1.000
_cell.length_b   1.000
_cell.length_c   1.000
_cell.angle_alpha   90.00
_cell.angle_beta   90.00
_cell.angle_gamma   90.00
#
_symmetry.space_group_name_H-M   'P 1'
#
loop_
_entity.id
_entity.type
_entity.pdbx_description
1 polymer ?
#
loop_
_entity_poly.entity_id
_entity_poly.type
_entity_poly.pdbx_seq_one_letter_code
_entity_poly.pdbx_strand_id
1 'polypeptide(L)'
;FIDRWDRWMSMELRERPDEGKLNSRVWRFIVKGGIFGDQPCAGAWRMSEDRVGRRYPFAIVRLGPPPEPGDPWYDAVASLLQNCVDNSWAQTRLAESLQILPPPGAAAATDKIAFWSDDWEVREFGFADIHDLAQNALPAMRGTAGDGGVLSHG
;
A
#
# COMPACT_ATOMS: atom_id res chain seq x y z
N PHE A 1 -5.33 -9.83 -10.40
CA PHE A 1 -4.87 -8.98 -9.29
C PHE A 1 -4.50 -9.81 -8.07
N ILE A 2 -5.49 -10.36 -7.34
CA ILE A 2 -5.29 -11.03 -6.04
C ILE A 2 -4.18 -12.08 -6.10
N ASP A 3 -4.24 -13.04 -7.03
CA ASP A 3 -3.24 -14.11 -7.16
C ASP A 3 -1.81 -13.58 -7.36
N ARG A 4 -1.60 -12.64 -8.30
CA ARG A 4 -0.27 -12.08 -8.57
C ARG A 4 0.26 -11.22 -7.42
N TRP A 5 -0.62 -10.44 -6.80
CA TRP A 5 -0.26 -9.63 -5.63
C TRP A 5 0.11 -10.51 -4.44
N ASP A 6 -0.74 -11.49 -4.11
CA ASP A 6 -0.51 -12.46 -3.03
C ASP A 6 0.78 -13.24 -3.26
N ARG A 7 1.03 -13.69 -4.49
CA ARG A 7 2.25 -14.40 -4.85
C ARG A 7 3.50 -13.53 -4.65
N TRP A 8 3.47 -12.29 -5.12
CA TRP A 8 4.58 -11.35 -4.93
C TRP A 8 4.85 -11.09 -3.44
N MET A 9 3.81 -10.77 -2.66
CA MET A 9 3.93 -10.53 -1.22
C MET A 9 4.41 -11.76 -0.47
N SER A 10 3.91 -12.95 -0.81
CA SER A 10 4.30 -14.20 -0.18
C SER A 10 5.75 -14.58 -0.49
N MET A 11 6.22 -14.34 -1.72
CA MET A 11 7.63 -14.54 -2.08
C MET A 11 8.53 -13.61 -1.28
N GLU A 12 8.20 -12.32 -1.25
CA GLU A 12 9.01 -11.33 -0.54
C GLU A 12 9.02 -11.55 0.98
N LEU A 13 7.87 -11.86 1.60
CA LEU A 13 7.80 -12.18 3.02
C LEU A 13 8.53 -13.47 3.38
N ARG A 14 8.64 -14.41 2.43
CA ARG A 14 9.41 -15.64 2.60
C ARG A 14 10.90 -15.41 2.49
N GLU A 15 11.33 -14.58 1.54
CA GLU A 15 12.75 -14.25 1.36
C GLU A 15 13.26 -13.27 2.43
N ARG A 16 12.41 -12.35 2.87
CA ARG A 16 12.71 -11.27 3.80
C ARG A 16 11.59 -11.15 4.83
N PRO A 17 11.54 -12.03 5.84
CA PRO A 17 10.50 -11.98 6.85
C PRO A 17 10.44 -10.60 7.52
N ASP A 18 9.23 -10.17 7.87
CA ASP A 18 9.04 -8.98 8.68
C ASP A 18 9.27 -9.32 10.14
N GLU A 19 10.53 -9.20 10.56
CA GLU A 19 10.97 -9.48 11.95
C GLU A 19 11.16 -8.19 12.77
N GLY A 20 11.20 -7.02 12.11
CA GLY A 20 11.40 -5.72 12.76
C GLY A 20 10.14 -5.15 13.44
N LYS A 21 10.20 -3.87 13.83
CA LYS A 21 9.01 -3.14 14.29
C LYS A 21 8.03 -3.02 13.13
N LEU A 22 6.76 -3.39 13.37
CA LEU A 22 5.70 -3.33 12.36
C LEU A 22 5.62 -1.89 11.81
N ASN A 23 5.83 -1.75 10.50
CA ASN A 23 5.72 -0.45 9.86
C ASN A 23 4.23 -0.10 9.69
N SER A 24 3.74 0.85 10.49
CA SER A 24 2.37 1.34 10.41
C SER A 24 2.12 2.28 9.22
N ARG A 25 3.17 2.63 8.46
CA ARG A 25 3.06 3.52 7.32
C ARG A 25 2.18 2.93 6.23
N VAL A 26 1.26 3.76 5.74
CA VAL A 26 0.43 3.44 4.59
C VAL A 26 1.12 3.90 3.31
N TRP A 27 1.19 2.99 2.35
CA TRP A 27 1.74 3.18 1.02
C TRP A 27 0.61 3.24 0.01
N ARG A 28 0.45 4.40 -0.61
CA ARG A 28 -0.42 4.60 -1.78
C ARG A 28 0.30 4.09 -3.01
N PHE A 29 -0.43 3.57 -3.97
CA PHE A 29 0.18 3.04 -5.18
C PHE A 29 -0.70 3.18 -6.41
N ILE A 30 -0.03 3.26 -7.55
CA ILE A 30 -0.57 3.12 -8.89
C ILE A 30 0.28 2.12 -9.64
N VAL A 31 -0.35 1.14 -10.25
CA VAL A 31 0.33 0.13 -11.04
C VAL A 31 -0.44 -0.05 -12.35
N LYS A 32 0.27 0.11 -13.46
CA LYS A 32 -0.28 -0.12 -14.80
C LYS A 32 -0.80 -1.55 -15.01
N GLY A 33 -1.62 -1.71 -16.04
CA GLY A 33 -2.07 -3.03 -16.49
C GLY A 33 -0.91 -3.91 -16.95
N GLY A 34 -1.10 -5.22 -16.91
CA GLY A 34 -0.10 -6.23 -17.25
C GLY A 34 0.78 -6.71 -16.09
N ILE A 35 0.86 -5.95 -14.99
CA ILE A 35 1.69 -6.29 -13.82
C ILE A 35 0.95 -7.26 -12.89
N PHE A 36 -0.02 -6.77 -12.10
CA PHE A 36 -0.82 -7.60 -11.19
C PHE A 36 -2.09 -8.19 -11.84
N GLY A 37 -2.48 -7.69 -13.01
CA GLY A 37 -3.60 -8.18 -13.82
C GLY A 37 -3.71 -7.37 -15.11
N ASP A 38 -4.64 -7.72 -15.99
CA ASP A 38 -4.81 -7.03 -17.28
C ASP A 38 -5.17 -5.55 -17.14
N GLN A 39 -6.01 -5.22 -16.15
CA GLN A 39 -6.39 -3.83 -15.87
C GLN A 39 -5.38 -3.16 -14.94
N PRO A 40 -5.16 -1.84 -15.08
CA PRO A 40 -4.42 -1.08 -14.08
C PRO A 40 -5.14 -1.13 -12.74
N CYS A 41 -4.38 -0.84 -11.68
CA CYS A 41 -4.89 -0.83 -10.32
C CYS A 41 -4.22 0.26 -9.51
N ALA A 42 -4.98 0.77 -8.54
CA ALA A 42 -4.50 1.77 -7.61
C ALA A 42 -5.14 1.56 -6.24
N GLY A 43 -4.49 2.03 -5.20
CA GLY A 43 -5.01 1.88 -3.85
C GLY A 43 -3.99 2.23 -2.79
N ALA A 44 -4.19 1.67 -1.61
CA ALA A 44 -3.25 1.80 -0.52
C ALA A 44 -3.01 0.44 0.16
N TRP A 45 -1.82 0.25 0.71
CA TRP A 45 -1.47 -0.95 1.46
C TRP A 45 -0.55 -0.61 2.63
N ARG A 46 -0.50 -1.48 3.64
CA ARG A 46 0.48 -1.42 4.74
C ARG A 46 0.76 -2.80 5.30
N MET A 47 1.78 -2.90 6.16
CA MET A 47 1.94 -4.09 7.00
C MET A 47 0.89 -4.11 8.12
N SER A 48 0.30 -5.28 8.32
CA SER A 48 -0.67 -5.57 9.37
C SER A 48 -0.27 -6.85 10.09
N GLU A 49 -0.75 -6.98 11.32
CA GLU A 49 -0.59 -8.17 12.14
C GLU A 49 -1.99 -8.63 12.59
N ASP A 50 -2.32 -9.90 12.38
CA ASP A 50 -3.56 -10.48 12.89
C ASP A 50 -3.44 -10.79 14.39
N ARG A 51 -4.57 -11.02 15.07
CA ARG A 51 -4.64 -11.34 16.51
C ARG A 51 -3.78 -12.52 16.95
N VAL A 52 -3.45 -13.45 16.05
CA VAL A 52 -2.56 -14.57 16.32
C VAL A 52 -1.07 -14.26 16.05
N GLY A 53 -0.70 -12.99 15.82
CA GLY A 53 0.67 -12.56 15.54
C GLY A 53 1.15 -12.84 14.12
N ARG A 54 0.25 -13.21 13.20
CA ARG A 54 0.59 -13.45 11.79
C ARG A 54 0.71 -12.11 11.07
N ARG A 55 1.89 -11.83 10.54
CA ARG A 55 2.14 -10.62 9.75
C ARG A 55 1.77 -10.87 8.30
N TYR A 56 0.78 -10.14 7.82
CA TYR A 56 0.38 -10.17 6.42
C TYR A 56 -0.07 -8.76 6.01
N PRO A 57 0.29 -8.29 4.82
CA PRO A 57 -0.09 -6.96 4.37
C PRO A 57 -1.61 -6.82 4.26
N PHE A 58 -2.10 -5.64 4.62
CA PHE A 58 -3.46 -5.24 4.36
C PHE A 58 -3.47 -4.26 3.19
N ALA A 59 -4.30 -4.50 2.18
CA ALA A 59 -4.40 -3.64 1.00
C ALA A 59 -5.86 -3.38 0.63
N ILE A 60 -6.18 -2.13 0.31
CA ILE A 60 -7.44 -1.72 -0.32
C ILE A 60 -7.11 -1.31 -1.75
N VAL A 61 -7.72 -1.99 -2.72
CA VAL A 61 -7.34 -1.86 -4.13
C VAL A 61 -8.57 -1.64 -5.00
N ARG A 62 -8.45 -0.69 -5.92
CA ARG A 62 -9.38 -0.46 -7.02
C ARG A 62 -8.78 -0.97 -8.31
N LEU A 63 -9.58 -1.73 -9.07
CA LEU A 63 -9.24 -2.12 -10.44
C LEU A 63 -9.85 -1.13 -11.43
N GLY A 64 -9.15 -0.93 -12.55
CA GLY A 64 -9.54 0.01 -13.58
C GLY A 64 -8.67 1.27 -13.57
N PRO A 65 -9.04 2.29 -14.35
CA PRO A 65 -8.19 3.44 -14.56
C PRO A 65 -7.92 4.16 -13.22
N PRO A 66 -6.64 4.36 -12.85
CA PRO A 66 -6.27 4.92 -11.57
C PRO A 66 -6.59 6.43 -11.55
N PRO A 67 -7.01 7.00 -10.41
CA PRO A 67 -7.13 8.46 -10.29
C PRO A 67 -5.76 9.13 -10.31
N GLU A 68 -5.75 10.45 -10.56
CA GLU A 68 -4.54 11.26 -10.46
C GLU A 68 -3.86 11.12 -9.09
N PRO A 69 -2.52 11.05 -8.99
CA PRO A 69 -1.83 10.79 -7.72
C PRO A 69 -2.11 11.82 -6.61
N GLY A 70 -2.54 13.03 -6.96
CA GLY A 70 -2.98 14.06 -6.01
C GLY A 70 -4.46 14.00 -5.63
N ASP A 71 -5.20 12.97 -6.06
CA ASP A 71 -6.63 12.84 -5.79
C ASP A 71 -6.89 12.53 -4.30
N PRO A 72 -7.83 13.25 -3.65
CA PRO A 72 -8.14 13.06 -2.23
C PRO A 72 -8.68 11.65 -1.92
N TRP A 73 -9.11 10.89 -2.93
CA TRP A 73 -9.48 9.49 -2.77
C TRP A 73 -8.36 8.64 -2.16
N TYR A 74 -7.09 8.88 -2.53
CA TYR A 74 -5.98 8.13 -1.95
C TYR A 74 -5.84 8.38 -0.45
N ASP A 75 -6.10 9.61 0.00
CA ASP A 75 -6.09 9.95 1.42
C ASP A 75 -7.24 9.30 2.17
N ALA A 76 -8.44 9.32 1.58
CA ALA A 76 -9.61 8.64 2.15
C ALA A 76 -9.40 7.13 2.29
N VAL A 77 -8.81 6.48 1.27
CA VAL A 77 -8.47 5.05 1.29
C VAL A 77 -7.38 4.75 2.31
N ALA A 78 -6.33 5.57 2.37
CA ALA A 78 -5.24 5.40 3.32
C ALA A 78 -5.72 5.54 4.77
N SER A 79 -6.54 6.56 5.04
CA SER A 79 -7.18 6.79 6.33
C SER A 79 -8.12 5.65 6.71
N LEU A 80 -8.92 5.14 5.77
CA LEU A 80 -9.79 3.99 6.01
C LEU A 80 -8.99 2.74 6.38
N LEU A 81 -7.93 2.47 5.61
CA LEU A 81 -7.04 1.34 5.81
C LEU A 81 -6.32 1.44 7.17
N GLN A 82 -5.81 2.62 7.53
CA GLN A 82 -5.20 2.89 8.83
C GLN A 82 -6.19 2.59 9.95
N ASN A 83 -7.39 3.17 9.90
CA ASN A 83 -8.42 2.98 10.92
C ASN A 83 -8.84 1.52 11.04
N CYS A 84 -9.00 0.82 9.92
CA CYS A 84 -9.37 -0.59 9.89
C CYS A 84 -8.35 -1.46 10.63
N VAL A 85 -7.05 -1.26 10.37
CA VAL A 85 -5.98 -2.03 11.00
C VAL A 85 -5.83 -1.66 12.48
N ASP A 86 -5.78 -0.36 12.79
CA ASP A 86 -5.54 0.14 14.16
C ASP A 86 -6.65 -0.28 15.14
N ASN A 87 -7.91 -0.29 14.66
CA ASN A 87 -9.07 -0.66 15.46
C ASN A 87 -9.51 -2.12 15.25
N SER A 88 -8.76 -2.93 14.50
CA SER A 88 -9.11 -4.33 14.20
C SER A 88 -10.56 -4.51 13.73
N TRP A 89 -10.99 -3.70 12.75
CA TRP A 89 -12.38 -3.70 12.28
C TRP A 89 -12.80 -5.07 11.72
N ALA A 90 -14.06 -5.44 11.97
CA ALA A 90 -14.67 -6.57 11.31
C ALA A 90 -14.90 -6.28 9.82
N GLN A 91 -14.88 -7.34 8.99
CA GLN A 91 -15.08 -7.24 7.54
C GLN A 91 -16.36 -6.47 7.16
N THR A 92 -17.46 -6.66 7.91
CA THR A 92 -18.73 -5.96 7.67
C THR A 92 -18.57 -4.45 7.76
N ARG A 93 -17.93 -3.96 8.83
CA ARG A 93 -17.72 -2.53 9.06
C ARG A 93 -16.82 -1.92 7.98
N LEU A 94 -15.80 -2.65 7.54
CA LEU A 94 -14.96 -2.24 6.42
C LEU A 94 -15.77 -2.15 5.12
N ALA A 95 -16.60 -3.15 4.83
CA ALA A 95 -17.44 -3.16 3.64
C ALA A 95 -18.42 -1.97 3.61
N GLU A 96 -19.05 -1.66 4.74
CA GLU A 96 -19.92 -0.47 4.89
C GLU A 96 -19.13 0.82 4.65
N SER A 97 -17.94 0.93 5.22
CA SER A 97 -17.10 2.13 5.06
C SER A 97 -16.59 2.30 3.62
N LEU A 98 -16.29 1.20 2.92
CA LEU A 98 -15.91 1.20 1.51
C LEU A 98 -17.05 1.72 0.62
N GLN A 99 -18.31 1.48 0.98
CA GLN A 99 -19.47 2.00 0.23
C GLN A 99 -19.68 3.51 0.39
N ILE A 100 -19.19 4.08 1.50
CA ILE A 100 -19.32 5.51 1.82
C ILE A 100 -18.12 6.32 1.29
N LEU A 101 -17.03 5.65 0.87
CA LEU A 101 -15.88 6.33 0.31
C LEU A 101 -16.28 7.17 -0.90
N PRO A 102 -15.76 8.41 -1.01
CA PRO A 102 -16.01 9.23 -2.19
C PRO A 102 -15.51 8.48 -3.44
N PRO A 103 -16.22 8.58 -4.57
CA PRO A 103 -15.68 8.04 -5.81
C PRO A 103 -14.39 8.79 -6.15
N PRO A 104 -13.39 8.09 -6.73
CA PRO A 104 -12.21 8.76 -7.24
C PRO A 104 -12.59 9.77 -8.31
N GLY A 105 -11.83 10.87 -8.39
CA GLY A 105 -12.02 11.89 -9.40
C GLY A 105 -11.59 11.44 -10.79
N ALA A 106 -10.99 12.35 -11.55
CA ALA A 106 -10.60 12.08 -12.93
C ALA A 106 -9.58 10.94 -13.01
N ALA A 107 -9.84 10.00 -13.92
CA ALA A 107 -8.91 8.94 -14.25
C ALA A 107 -7.65 9.52 -14.91
N ALA A 108 -6.48 9.19 -14.35
CA ALA A 108 -5.21 9.41 -15.00
C ALA A 108 -4.96 8.31 -16.04
N ALA A 109 -4.64 8.72 -17.27
CA ALA A 109 -4.06 7.82 -18.27
C ALA A 109 -2.58 7.57 -17.92
N THR A 110 -2.33 6.81 -16.86
CA THR A 110 -0.98 6.64 -16.34
C THR A 110 -0.49 5.21 -16.51
N ASP A 111 0.57 5.06 -17.30
CA ASP A 111 1.26 3.78 -17.54
C ASP A 111 2.46 3.63 -16.60
N LYS A 112 2.35 4.14 -15.36
CA LYS A 112 3.44 4.13 -14.39
C LYS A 112 3.20 3.13 -13.26
N ILE A 113 4.30 2.73 -12.65
CA ILE A 113 4.33 1.96 -11.41
C ILE A 113 4.90 2.90 -10.36
N ALA A 114 4.04 3.42 -9.47
CA ALA A 114 4.42 4.41 -8.49
C ALA A 114 3.90 4.03 -7.10
N PHE A 115 4.73 4.17 -6.08
CA PHE A 115 4.38 3.96 -4.68
C PHE A 115 4.78 5.20 -3.90
N TRP A 116 3.88 5.75 -3.12
CA TRP A 116 4.17 6.92 -2.31
C TRP A 116 3.49 6.93 -0.96
N SER A 117 4.02 7.73 -0.05
CA SER A 117 3.46 7.95 1.28
C SER A 117 3.63 9.43 1.60
N ASP A 118 2.57 10.08 2.07
CA ASP A 118 2.54 11.50 2.49
C ASP A 118 2.49 11.67 4.02
N ASP A 119 2.93 10.64 4.74
CA ASP A 119 3.27 10.79 6.16
C ASP A 119 4.41 11.82 6.30
N TRP A 120 4.88 12.11 7.52
CA TRP A 120 5.83 13.21 7.85
C TRP A 120 7.04 13.42 6.90
N GLU A 121 7.42 12.42 6.10
CA GLU A 121 8.20 12.59 4.87
C GLU A 121 7.41 12.09 3.64
N VAL A 122 7.23 12.98 2.65
CA VAL A 122 6.74 12.60 1.32
C VAL A 122 7.82 11.74 0.64
N ARG A 123 7.51 10.46 0.44
CA ARG A 123 8.39 9.53 -0.28
C ARG A 123 7.66 9.02 -1.51
N GLU A 124 8.29 9.13 -2.67
CA GLU A 124 7.78 8.60 -3.95
C GLU A 124 8.82 7.66 -4.56
N PHE A 125 8.36 6.50 -4.99
CA PHE A 125 9.15 5.50 -5.71
C PHE A 125 8.47 5.19 -7.04
N GLY A 126 9.23 5.33 -8.13
CA GLY A 126 8.82 4.89 -9.47
C GLY A 126 9.59 3.64 -9.88
N PHE A 127 8.90 2.69 -10.51
CA PHE A 127 9.50 1.45 -11.01
C PHE A 127 9.28 1.31 -12.51
N ALA A 128 10.26 0.76 -13.22
CA ALA A 128 10.19 0.60 -14.67
C ALA A 128 9.23 -0.51 -15.10
N ASP A 129 9.35 -1.68 -14.47
CA ASP A 129 8.66 -2.92 -14.86
C ASP A 129 8.42 -3.84 -13.65
N ILE A 130 7.76 -4.99 -13.90
CA ILE A 130 7.46 -5.99 -12.86
C ILE A 130 8.71 -6.53 -12.16
N HIS A 131 9.83 -6.68 -12.88
CA HIS A 131 11.09 -7.17 -12.30
C HIS A 131 11.66 -6.16 -11.32
N ASP A 132 11.70 -4.89 -11.72
CA ASP A 132 12.17 -3.79 -10.89
C ASP A 132 11.29 -3.59 -9.64
N LEU A 133 9.96 -3.64 -9.83
CA LEU A 133 8.99 -3.65 -8.74
C LEU A 133 9.25 -4.82 -7.77
N ALA A 134 9.41 -6.04 -8.29
CA ALA A 134 9.59 -7.22 -7.47
C ALA A 134 10.88 -7.17 -6.65
N GLN A 135 11.96 -6.66 -7.23
CA GLN A 135 13.28 -6.65 -6.59
C GLN A 135 13.47 -5.47 -5.62
N ASN A 136 12.92 -4.30 -5.94
CA ASN A 136 13.30 -3.05 -5.27
C ASN A 136 12.18 -2.43 -4.42
N ALA A 137 10.91 -2.72 -4.69
CA ALA A 137 9.82 -1.95 -4.10
C ALA A 137 9.64 -2.19 -2.59
N LEU A 138 9.54 -3.45 -2.18
CA LEU A 138 9.38 -3.81 -0.77
C LEU A 138 10.60 -3.42 0.09
N PRO A 139 11.85 -3.69 -0.35
CA PRO A 139 13.04 -3.21 0.34
C PRO A 139 13.08 -1.68 0.48
N ALA A 140 12.77 -0.94 -0.59
CA ALA A 140 12.73 0.51 -0.55
C ALA A 140 11.70 1.03 0.45
N MET A 141 10.46 0.51 0.41
CA MET A 141 9.36 0.90 1.31
C MET A 141 9.59 0.49 2.77
N ARG A 142 10.26 -0.63 3.03
CA ARG A 142 10.59 -1.07 4.40
C ARG A 142 11.80 -0.35 4.98
N GLY A 143 12.80 -0.04 4.15
CA GLY A 143 13.98 0.72 4.54
C GLY A 143 13.66 2.13 5.03
N THR A 144 12.51 2.69 4.67
CA THR A 144 12.08 4.02 5.14
C THR A 144 11.56 4.02 6.59
N ALA A 145 11.37 2.87 7.23
CA ALA A 145 10.95 2.79 8.62
C ALA A 145 12.07 3.20 9.61
N GLY A 146 13.28 3.45 9.11
CA GLY A 146 14.52 3.56 9.89
C GLY A 146 14.97 4.94 10.34
N ASP A 147 14.25 6.04 10.06
CA ASP A 147 14.64 7.38 10.55
C ASP A 147 13.65 7.91 11.62
N GLY A 148 13.28 7.03 12.55
CA GLY A 148 12.73 7.43 13.84
C GLY A 148 13.85 7.64 14.85
N GLY A 149 14.89 8.37 14.47
CA GLY A 149 15.98 8.76 15.36
C GLY A 149 15.44 9.73 16.41
N VAL A 150 15.06 9.19 17.57
CA VAL A 150 15.05 9.96 18.81
C VAL A 150 16.48 10.46 19.04
N LEU A 151 16.78 11.66 18.56
CA LEU A 151 17.80 12.51 19.14
C LEU A 151 17.15 13.28 20.29
N SER A 152 17.04 12.63 21.44
CA SER A 152 16.89 13.33 22.71
C SER A 152 18.19 14.09 22.95
N HIS A 153 18.20 15.40 22.68
CA HIS A 153 19.21 16.30 23.20
C HIS A 153 18.82 16.66 24.63
N GLY A 154 19.62 16.20 25.59
CA GLY A 154 19.57 16.56 27.00
C GLY A 154 20.99 16.60 27.54
#